data_AF-A0ABD3YC80-F1
#
_entry.id   AF-A0ABD3YC80-F1
#
_cell.length_a   1.000
_cell.length_b   1.000
_cell.length_c   1.000
_cell.angle_alpha   90.00
_cell.angle_beta   90.00
_cell.angle_gamma   90.00
#
_symmetry.space_group_name_H-M   'P 1'
#
loop_
_entity.id
_entity.type
_entity.pdbx_description
1 polymer ?
#
loop_
_entity_poly.entity_id
_entity_poly.type
_entity_poly.pdbx_seq_one_letter_code
_entity_poly.pdbx_strand_id
1 'polypeptide(L)'
;MVCHMKLTSHQLLSSEFDNYKTNEMKLAERLIERTPDNSLTMFDKGYYSLGLLNRWHQTGKMRHWLIPARPDLQYEIISSAGKNDHVIELKTTKHAQKNFPDVPETIKARLISKTIKGKSYRILTSMTDRLRYPGNEIVELYCHRWEIELGFREIKQTMLDSAYHLRSKRPDMVRQELWGVLLAYNLIRRIMTMAATVTGIWPNQLSFSSSSMAVIQYFSSVSIMSPGNIPIHWRHLLNTLVLFKLPARREDRRYPRWVKPKPSKYPHKKKNASQLN
;
A
#
# COMPACT_ATOMS: atom_id res chain seq x y z
N MET A 1 -6.18 10.84 -1.63
CA MET A 1 -5.90 9.87 -2.71
C MET A 1 -5.75 8.51 -2.06
N VAL A 2 -6.32 7.48 -2.66
CA VAL A 2 -6.16 6.08 -2.27
C VAL A 2 -5.73 5.28 -3.50
N CYS A 3 -4.96 4.21 -3.30
CA CYS A 3 -4.45 3.39 -4.39
C CYS A 3 -4.54 1.89 -4.05
N HIS A 4 -4.82 1.07 -5.05
CA HIS A 4 -4.54 -0.36 -5.03
C HIS A 4 -3.17 -0.63 -5.60
N MET A 5 -2.31 -1.22 -4.78
CA MET A 5 -0.96 -1.59 -5.19
C MET A 5 -0.77 -3.09 -5.07
N LYS A 6 -0.24 -3.71 -6.12
CA LYS A 6 0.24 -5.09 -6.07
C LYS A 6 1.57 -5.12 -5.31
N LEU A 7 1.59 -5.70 -4.12
CA LEU A 7 2.75 -5.63 -3.20
C LEU A 7 4.03 -6.30 -3.75
N THR A 8 3.91 -7.30 -4.62
CA THR A 8 5.08 -7.98 -5.20
C THR A 8 5.77 -7.19 -6.32
N SER A 9 5.05 -6.30 -7.02
CA SER A 9 5.61 -5.49 -8.12
C SER A 9 5.59 -3.98 -7.86
N HIS A 10 4.92 -3.54 -6.80
CA HIS A 10 4.52 -2.16 -6.51
C HIS A 10 3.73 -1.48 -7.64
N GLN A 11 3.20 -2.24 -8.61
CA GLN A 11 2.35 -1.65 -9.64
C GLN A 11 1.01 -1.21 -9.05
N LEU A 12 0.57 -0.01 -9.43
CA LEU A 12 -0.76 0.48 -9.09
C LEU A 12 -1.77 -0.14 -10.05
N LEU A 13 -2.73 -0.86 -9.50
CA LEU A 13 -3.83 -1.45 -10.27
C LEU A 13 -4.92 -0.42 -10.54
N SER A 14 -5.19 0.43 -9.55
CA SER A 14 -6.17 1.50 -9.61
C SER A 14 -5.87 2.55 -8.56
N SER A 15 -6.33 3.78 -8.79
CA SER A 15 -6.18 4.90 -7.87
C SER A 15 -7.40 5.78 -7.95
N GLU A 16 -7.77 6.40 -6.82
CA GLU A 16 -8.88 7.34 -6.73
C GLU A 16 -8.46 8.54 -5.88
N PHE A 17 -8.85 9.74 -6.31
CA PHE A 17 -8.55 10.96 -5.59
C PHE A 17 -9.62 12.02 -5.82
N ASP A 18 -9.78 12.87 -4.81
CA ASP A 18 -10.78 13.92 -4.79
C ASP A 18 -10.27 15.06 -3.90
N ASN A 19 -11.10 16.09 -3.74
CA ASN A 19 -10.83 17.22 -2.87
C ASN A 19 -10.72 16.80 -1.39
N TYR A 20 -10.15 17.70 -0.58
CA TYR A 20 -9.85 17.45 0.84
C TYR A 20 -11.07 17.15 1.73
N LYS A 21 -12.30 17.49 1.30
CA LYS A 21 -13.54 17.23 2.07
C LYS A 21 -13.98 15.78 1.93
N THR A 22 -13.41 15.02 0.99
CA THR A 22 -13.82 13.65 0.72
C THR A 22 -13.04 12.67 1.59
N ASN A 23 -13.78 11.85 2.35
CA ASN A 23 -13.21 10.82 3.19
C ASN A 23 -12.54 9.71 2.35
N GLU A 24 -11.36 9.23 2.77
CA GLU A 24 -10.65 8.13 2.12
C GLU A 24 -11.48 6.85 1.99
N MET A 25 -12.36 6.56 2.96
CA MET A 25 -13.27 5.42 2.88
C MET A 25 -14.19 5.50 1.64
N LYS A 26 -14.74 6.69 1.35
CA LYS A 26 -15.55 6.90 0.15
C LYS A 26 -14.74 6.72 -1.13
N LEU A 27 -13.45 7.08 -1.11
CA LEU A 27 -12.57 6.83 -2.25
C LEU A 27 -12.26 5.34 -2.39
N ALA A 28 -12.07 4.61 -1.29
CA ALA A 28 -11.86 3.16 -1.34
C ALA A 28 -13.10 2.43 -1.88
N GLU A 29 -14.31 2.87 -1.57
CA GLU A 29 -15.54 2.31 -2.15
C GLU A 29 -15.54 2.37 -3.69
N ARG A 30 -15.00 3.45 -4.27
CA ARG A 30 -14.88 3.60 -5.74
C ARG A 30 -13.91 2.60 -6.37
N LEU A 31 -13.06 1.95 -5.58
CA LEU A 31 -12.10 0.94 -6.05
C LEU A 31 -12.68 -0.48 -6.07
N ILE A 32 -13.84 -0.73 -5.46
CA ILE A 32 -14.42 -2.07 -5.31
C ILE A 32 -14.59 -2.74 -6.68
N GLU A 33 -15.25 -2.07 -7.62
CA GLU A 33 -15.54 -2.61 -8.96
C GLU A 33 -14.27 -3.00 -9.73
N ARG A 34 -13.18 -2.26 -9.52
CA ARG A 34 -11.88 -2.49 -10.19
C ARG A 34 -10.99 -3.48 -9.46
N THR A 35 -11.41 -4.00 -8.32
CA THR A 35 -10.62 -4.99 -7.56
C THR A 35 -10.60 -6.30 -8.35
N PRO A 36 -9.44 -6.93 -8.57
CA PRO A 36 -9.39 -8.21 -9.26
C PRO A 36 -10.05 -9.33 -8.45
N ASP A 37 -10.63 -10.31 -9.14
CA ASP A 37 -11.06 -11.57 -8.53
C ASP A 37 -9.84 -12.41 -8.07
N ASN A 38 -10.09 -13.38 -7.19
CA ASN A 38 -9.05 -14.25 -6.62
C ASN A 38 -7.91 -13.46 -5.96
N SER A 39 -8.27 -12.42 -5.21
CA SER A 39 -7.32 -11.48 -4.63
C SER A 39 -7.50 -11.35 -3.12
N LEU A 40 -6.41 -10.98 -2.44
CA LEU A 40 -6.41 -10.60 -1.04
C LEU A 40 -6.05 -9.12 -0.93
N THR A 41 -6.98 -8.30 -0.47
CA THR A 41 -6.75 -6.87 -0.23
C THR A 41 -6.37 -6.65 1.24
N MET A 42 -5.24 -5.98 1.46
CA MET A 42 -4.72 -5.72 2.81
C MET A 42 -4.95 -4.26 3.18
N PHE A 43 -5.90 -4.05 4.09
CA PHE A 43 -6.29 -2.73 4.56
C PHE A 43 -5.50 -2.31 5.80
N ASP A 44 -5.29 -1.01 5.93
CA ASP A 44 -4.92 -0.44 7.21
C ASP A 44 -6.15 -0.33 8.14
N LYS A 45 -5.91 -0.23 9.44
CA LYS A 45 -6.94 -0.12 10.49
C LYS A 45 -7.93 1.03 10.26
N GLY A 46 -7.51 2.10 9.58
CA GLY A 46 -8.38 3.23 9.21
C GLY A 46 -9.57 2.86 8.31
N TYR A 47 -9.48 1.76 7.54
CA TYR A 47 -10.52 1.33 6.60
C TYR A 47 -11.54 0.35 7.21
N TYR A 48 -11.52 0.13 8.54
CA TYR A 48 -12.49 -0.75 9.18
C TYR A 48 -13.91 -0.18 9.06
N SER A 49 -14.70 -0.80 8.19
CA SER A 49 -16.13 -0.60 8.02
C SER A 49 -16.75 -1.89 7.53
N LEU A 50 -17.69 -2.42 8.30
CA LEU A 50 -18.34 -3.69 7.97
C LEU A 50 -19.12 -3.62 6.65
N GLY A 51 -19.73 -2.47 6.33
CA GLY A 51 -20.37 -2.26 5.04
C GLY A 51 -19.39 -2.30 3.87
N LEU A 52 -18.26 -1.57 4.00
CA LEU A 52 -17.19 -1.57 3.00
C LEU A 52 -16.63 -2.98 2.80
N LEU A 53 -16.24 -3.64 3.89
CA LEU A 53 -15.61 -4.95 3.86
C LEU A 53 -16.55 -6.05 3.34
N ASN A 54 -17.84 -5.98 3.68
CA ASN A 54 -18.85 -6.90 3.13
C ASN A 54 -18.98 -6.71 1.61
N ARG A 55 -19.22 -5.47 1.16
CA ARG A 55 -19.38 -5.19 -0.27
C ARG A 55 -18.12 -5.58 -1.05
N TRP A 56 -16.94 -5.30 -0.51
CA TRP A 56 -15.67 -5.72 -1.10
C TRP A 56 -15.57 -7.23 -1.34
N HIS A 57 -16.06 -8.01 -0.38
CA HIS A 57 -16.07 -9.46 -0.44
C HIS A 57 -17.12 -10.00 -1.43
N GLN A 58 -18.29 -9.34 -1.52
CA GLN A 58 -19.44 -9.82 -2.30
C GLN A 58 -19.43 -9.41 -3.77
N THR A 59 -18.84 -8.27 -4.15
CA THR A 59 -18.93 -7.75 -5.53
C THR A 59 -18.23 -8.63 -6.58
N GLY A 60 -17.30 -9.51 -6.19
CA GLY A 60 -16.61 -10.38 -7.15
C GLY A 60 -16.29 -11.76 -6.61
N LYS A 61 -15.57 -12.55 -7.40
CA LYS A 61 -15.27 -13.95 -7.07
C LYS A 61 -14.02 -14.03 -6.23
N MET A 62 -14.10 -14.72 -5.09
CA MET A 62 -12.93 -15.04 -4.26
C MET A 62 -12.12 -13.79 -3.87
N ARG A 63 -12.80 -12.67 -3.60
CA ARG A 63 -12.16 -11.45 -3.11
C ARG A 63 -12.12 -11.48 -1.61
N HIS A 64 -10.94 -11.54 -1.04
CA HIS A 64 -10.75 -11.54 0.40
C HIS A 64 -10.13 -10.22 0.86
N TRP A 65 -10.35 -9.91 2.13
CA TRP A 65 -9.72 -8.78 2.78
C TRP A 65 -9.04 -9.20 4.08
N LEU A 66 -8.09 -8.37 4.50
CA LEU A 66 -7.35 -8.53 5.73
C LEU A 66 -7.04 -7.17 6.34
N ILE A 67 -7.28 -7.03 7.64
CA ILE A 67 -7.15 -5.76 8.36
C ILE A 67 -6.76 -5.99 9.82
N PRO A 68 -6.01 -5.09 10.48
CA PRO A 68 -5.80 -5.17 11.92
C PRO A 68 -7.11 -5.06 12.68
N ALA A 69 -7.32 -5.94 13.65
CA ALA A 69 -8.45 -5.85 14.55
C ALA A 69 -8.31 -4.59 15.43
N ARG A 70 -9.44 -3.94 15.70
CA ARG A 70 -9.49 -2.85 16.66
C ARG A 70 -9.36 -3.40 18.10
N PRO A 71 -8.71 -2.68 19.03
CA PRO A 71 -8.59 -3.13 20.43
C PRO A 71 -9.95 -3.36 21.09
N ASP A 72 -10.90 -2.49 20.79
CA ASP A 72 -12.29 -2.43 21.26
C ASP A 72 -13.27 -3.21 20.38
N LEU A 73 -12.77 -4.12 19.53
CA LEU A 73 -13.61 -4.94 18.66
C LEU A 73 -14.54 -5.83 19.49
N GLN A 74 -15.85 -5.63 19.32
CA GLN A 74 -16.90 -6.46 19.90
C GLN A 74 -17.27 -7.57 18.91
N TYR A 75 -17.32 -8.81 19.38
CA TYR A 75 -17.62 -9.98 18.56
C TYR A 75 -18.09 -11.15 19.41
N GLU A 76 -18.78 -12.07 18.77
CA GLU A 76 -19.15 -13.37 19.35
C GLU A 76 -18.32 -14.47 18.69
N ILE A 77 -17.89 -15.47 19.46
CA ILE A 77 -17.08 -16.57 18.92
C ILE A 77 -18.03 -17.66 18.43
N ILE A 78 -17.98 -17.98 17.14
CA ILE A 78 -18.75 -19.09 16.54
C ILE A 78 -17.97 -20.40 16.70
N SER A 79 -16.67 -20.38 16.40
CA SER A 79 -15.81 -21.57 16.47
C SER A 79 -14.38 -21.19 16.79
N SER A 80 -13.72 -22.01 17.58
CA SER A 80 -12.31 -21.84 17.98
C SER A 80 -11.46 -23.01 17.47
N ALA A 81 -10.30 -22.70 16.89
CA ALA A 81 -9.23 -23.64 16.61
C ALA A 81 -8.03 -23.28 17.50
N GLY A 82 -8.25 -23.40 18.81
CA GLY A 82 -7.25 -23.05 19.82
C GLY A 82 -7.27 -21.57 20.21
N LYS A 83 -6.30 -21.17 21.04
CA LYS A 83 -6.32 -19.86 21.73
C LYS A 83 -6.25 -18.66 20.80
N ASN A 84 -5.69 -18.83 19.60
CA ASN A 84 -5.26 -17.74 18.73
C ASN A 84 -6.03 -17.65 17.40
N ASP A 85 -6.96 -18.56 17.13
CA ASP A 85 -7.65 -18.63 15.84
C ASP A 85 -9.14 -18.88 16.04
N HIS A 86 -9.94 -17.85 15.78
CA HIS A 86 -11.37 -17.86 16.04
C HIS A 86 -12.13 -17.45 14.79
N VAL A 87 -13.15 -18.21 14.42
CA VAL A 87 -14.21 -17.72 13.53
C VAL A 87 -15.21 -17.01 14.41
N ILE A 88 -15.45 -15.75 14.10
CA ILE A 88 -16.23 -14.82 14.90
C ILE A 88 -17.38 -14.24 14.09
N GLU A 89 -18.39 -13.78 14.81
CA GLU A 89 -19.50 -13.01 14.28
C GLU A 89 -19.38 -11.55 14.69
N LEU A 90 -19.55 -10.65 13.71
CA LEU A 90 -19.48 -9.20 13.90
C LEU A 90 -20.85 -8.60 13.63
N LYS A 91 -21.45 -7.99 14.64
CA LYS A 91 -22.72 -7.27 14.49
C LYS A 91 -22.52 -5.94 13.77
N THR A 92 -23.34 -5.70 12.74
CA THR A 92 -23.29 -4.45 11.99
C THR A 92 -24.01 -3.33 12.73
N THR A 93 -23.57 -2.09 12.51
CA THR A 93 -24.17 -0.91 13.14
C THR A 93 -25.30 -0.38 12.25
N LYS A 94 -26.32 0.24 12.86
CA LYS A 94 -27.39 0.93 12.11
C LYS A 94 -26.84 1.97 11.13
N HIS A 95 -25.74 2.63 11.48
CA HIS A 95 -25.06 3.57 10.60
C HIS A 95 -24.48 2.88 9.35
N ALA A 96 -23.86 1.70 9.51
CA ALA A 96 -23.37 0.91 8.39
C ALA A 96 -24.53 0.45 7.49
N GLN A 97 -25.62 -0.06 8.07
CA GLN A 97 -26.82 -0.48 7.33
C GLN A 97 -27.46 0.66 6.54
N LYS A 98 -27.48 1.88 7.09
CA LYS A 98 -27.97 3.07 6.39
C LYS A 98 -27.12 3.43 5.16
N ASN A 99 -25.79 3.33 5.27
CA ASN A 99 -24.88 3.68 4.18
C ASN A 99 -24.68 2.53 3.18
N PHE A 100 -24.89 1.29 3.62
CA PHE A 100 -24.72 0.06 2.86
C PHE A 100 -25.98 -0.81 3.03
N PRO A 101 -27.04 -0.59 2.23
CA PRO A 101 -28.30 -1.32 2.37
C PRO A 101 -28.20 -2.83 2.15
N ASP A 102 -27.15 -3.26 1.46
CA ASP A 102 -26.77 -4.64 1.16
C ASP A 102 -26.01 -5.34 2.30
N VAL A 103 -25.66 -4.63 3.38
CA VAL A 103 -24.93 -5.24 4.50
C VAL A 103 -25.87 -6.06 5.39
N PRO A 104 -25.54 -7.31 5.73
CA PRO A 104 -26.34 -8.11 6.64
C PRO A 104 -26.27 -7.59 8.09
N GLU A 105 -27.14 -8.07 8.97
CA GLU A 105 -27.11 -7.74 10.41
C GLU A 105 -25.83 -8.23 11.09
N THR A 106 -25.31 -9.38 10.64
CA THR A 106 -24.07 -9.95 11.14
C THR A 106 -23.17 -10.40 9.99
N ILE A 107 -21.86 -10.26 10.19
CA ILE A 107 -20.84 -10.70 9.22
C ILE A 107 -19.93 -11.71 9.92
N LYS A 108 -19.72 -12.84 9.27
CA LYS A 108 -18.72 -13.83 9.70
C LYS A 108 -17.34 -13.42 9.24
N ALA A 109 -16.38 -13.46 10.15
CA ALA A 109 -14.98 -13.19 9.88
C ALA A 109 -14.09 -14.09 10.73
N ARG A 110 -12.81 -14.18 10.40
CA ARG A 110 -11.81 -14.90 11.18
C ARG A 110 -10.88 -13.92 11.87
N LEU A 111 -10.70 -14.11 13.18
CA LEU A 111 -9.81 -13.36 14.04
C LEU A 111 -8.61 -14.24 14.40
N ILE A 112 -7.43 -13.81 13.98
CA ILE A 112 -6.17 -14.50 14.23
C ILE A 112 -5.27 -13.62 15.09
N SER A 113 -4.67 -14.21 16.12
CA SER A 113 -3.77 -13.54 17.05
C SER A 113 -2.37 -14.15 17.00
N LYS A 114 -1.33 -13.32 16.92
CA LYS A 114 0.07 -13.79 16.96
C LYS A 114 0.91 -12.83 17.78
N THR A 115 1.74 -13.37 18.66
CA THR A 115 2.73 -12.58 19.39
C THR A 115 4.05 -12.58 18.63
N ILE A 116 4.53 -11.40 18.26
CA ILE A 116 5.80 -11.21 17.56
C ILE A 116 6.66 -10.29 18.42
N LYS A 117 7.85 -10.76 18.81
CA LYS A 117 8.81 -10.00 19.65
C LYS A 117 8.15 -9.37 20.89
N GLY A 118 7.31 -10.14 21.59
CA GLY A 118 6.60 -9.71 22.80
C GLY A 118 5.34 -8.85 22.59
N LYS A 119 5.01 -8.49 21.34
CA LYS A 119 3.81 -7.71 21.03
C LYS A 119 2.74 -8.58 20.39
N SER A 120 1.53 -8.54 20.92
CA SER A 120 0.37 -9.24 20.35
C SER A 120 -0.22 -8.45 19.18
N TYR A 121 -0.41 -9.13 18.05
CA TYR A 121 -1.05 -8.62 16.85
C TYR A 121 -2.33 -9.43 16.60
N ARG A 122 -3.44 -8.71 16.41
CA ARG A 122 -4.74 -9.30 16.09
C ARG A 122 -5.13 -8.87 14.68
N ILE A 123 -5.40 -9.84 13.82
CA ILE A 123 -5.75 -9.64 12.41
C ILE A 123 -7.15 -10.20 12.18
N LEU A 124 -7.97 -9.43 11.48
CA LEU A 124 -9.29 -9.80 11.05
C LEU A 124 -9.28 -10.05 9.53
N THR A 125 -9.96 -11.11 9.07
CA THR A 125 -10.03 -11.45 7.65
C THR A 125 -11.34 -12.14 7.28
N SER A 126 -11.75 -12.01 6.02
CA SER A 126 -12.84 -12.81 5.41
C SER A 126 -12.47 -14.27 5.14
N MET A 127 -11.20 -14.65 5.25
CA MET A 127 -10.71 -16.02 4.97
C MET A 127 -11.05 -16.98 6.12
N THR A 128 -12.29 -17.45 6.18
CA THR A 128 -12.85 -18.26 7.27
C THR A 128 -12.50 -19.75 7.19
N ASP A 129 -12.21 -20.26 6.00
CA ASP A 129 -11.78 -21.65 5.79
C ASP A 129 -10.37 -21.88 6.32
N ARG A 130 -10.25 -22.66 7.40
CA ARG A 130 -8.99 -22.93 8.09
C ARG A 130 -8.07 -23.89 7.34
N LEU A 131 -8.63 -24.81 6.55
CA LEU A 131 -7.86 -25.79 5.79
C LEU A 131 -7.26 -25.13 4.55
N ARG A 132 -8.04 -24.24 3.90
CA ARG A 132 -7.58 -23.51 2.73
C ARG A 132 -6.62 -22.37 3.05
N TYR A 133 -6.77 -21.73 4.21
CA TYR A 133 -5.98 -20.55 4.59
C TYR A 133 -5.34 -20.73 5.97
N PRO A 134 -4.08 -21.17 6.05
CA PRO A 134 -3.37 -21.36 7.32
C PRO A 134 -3.18 -20.04 8.08
N GLY A 135 -3.51 -20.01 9.37
CA GLY A 135 -3.51 -18.77 10.17
C GLY A 135 -2.12 -18.14 10.37
N ASN A 136 -1.08 -18.96 10.42
CA ASN A 136 0.32 -18.54 10.54
C ASN A 136 0.79 -17.72 9.32
N GLU A 137 0.42 -18.14 8.11
CA GLU A 137 0.73 -17.46 6.85
C GLU A 137 -0.01 -16.12 6.74
N ILE A 138 -1.28 -16.09 7.15
CA ILE A 138 -2.13 -14.89 7.11
C ILE A 138 -1.49 -13.72 7.89
N VAL A 139 -0.97 -13.98 9.09
CA VAL A 139 -0.36 -12.90 9.90
C VAL A 139 0.97 -12.44 9.30
N GLU A 140 1.76 -13.36 8.75
CA GLU A 140 3.01 -13.04 8.09
C GLU A 140 2.79 -12.20 6.82
N LEU A 141 1.75 -12.52 6.05
CA LEU A 141 1.33 -11.71 4.90
C LEU A 141 1.12 -10.26 5.32
N TYR A 142 0.47 -9.98 6.46
CA TYR A 142 0.23 -8.61 6.90
C TYR A 142 1.49 -7.75 7.08
N CYS A 143 2.64 -8.36 7.36
CA CYS A 143 3.91 -7.62 7.43
C CYS A 143 4.25 -6.94 6.10
N HIS A 144 3.85 -7.50 4.97
CA HIS A 144 4.06 -6.93 3.63
C HIS A 144 3.14 -5.74 3.32
N ARG A 145 2.17 -5.41 4.18
CA ARG A 145 1.32 -4.21 4.00
C ARG A 145 2.17 -2.96 3.82
N TRP A 146 3.31 -2.87 4.52
CA TRP A 146 4.26 -1.76 4.44
C TRP A 146 4.85 -1.52 3.04
N GLU A 147 4.77 -2.47 2.11
CA GLU A 147 5.26 -2.29 0.74
C GLU A 147 4.57 -1.09 0.03
N ILE A 148 3.28 -0.81 0.30
CA ILE A 148 2.63 0.37 -0.29
C ILE A 148 3.18 1.70 0.23
N GLU A 149 3.69 1.74 1.47
CA GLU A 149 4.39 2.94 1.96
C GLU A 149 5.72 3.16 1.24
N LEU A 150 6.42 2.08 0.89
CA LEU A 150 7.62 2.16 0.05
C LEU A 150 7.27 2.65 -1.35
N GLY A 151 6.18 2.15 -1.94
CA GLY A 151 5.70 2.65 -3.23
C GLY A 151 5.29 4.13 -3.21
N PHE A 152 4.61 4.60 -2.15
CA PHE A 152 4.36 6.03 -1.98
C PHE A 152 5.64 6.85 -1.79
N ARG A 153 6.63 6.30 -1.09
CA ARG A 153 7.94 6.94 -0.92
C ARG A 153 8.66 7.09 -2.25
N GLU A 154 8.61 6.08 -3.12
CA GLU A 154 9.20 6.15 -4.46
C GLU A 154 8.57 7.27 -5.31
N ILE A 155 7.24 7.38 -5.28
CA ILE A 155 6.56 8.46 -5.99
C ILE A 155 6.96 9.81 -5.40
N LYS A 156 6.85 9.99 -4.08
CA LYS A 156 7.06 11.29 -3.42
C LYS A 156 8.51 11.74 -3.40
N GLN A 157 9.44 10.84 -3.13
CA GLN A 157 10.85 11.18 -2.96
C GLN A 157 11.64 11.03 -4.25
N THR A 158 11.39 9.98 -5.04
CA THR A 158 12.17 9.72 -6.25
C THR A 158 11.58 10.43 -7.46
N MET A 159 10.28 10.27 -7.74
CA MET A 159 9.70 10.90 -8.93
C MET A 159 9.41 12.39 -8.76
N LEU A 160 8.98 12.79 -7.57
CA LEU A 160 8.64 14.18 -7.26
C LEU A 160 9.77 14.94 -6.55
N ASP A 161 10.97 14.34 -6.44
CA ASP A 161 12.14 14.96 -5.81
C ASP A 161 11.86 15.56 -4.42
N SER A 162 11.04 14.88 -3.62
CA SER A 162 10.60 15.33 -2.30
C SER A 162 9.89 16.70 -2.29
N ALA A 163 9.38 17.15 -3.44
CA ALA A 163 8.59 18.37 -3.52
C ALA A 163 7.32 18.26 -2.67
N TYR A 164 7.01 19.33 -1.94
CA TYR A 164 5.84 19.38 -1.06
C TYR A 164 4.52 19.48 -1.82
N HIS A 165 4.54 20.05 -3.03
CA HIS A 165 3.37 20.34 -3.83
C HIS A 165 3.62 20.02 -5.29
N LEU A 166 2.55 19.68 -6.01
CA LEU A 166 2.55 19.58 -7.47
C LEU A 166 2.71 20.98 -8.09
N ARG A 167 3.18 21.03 -9.35
CA ARG A 167 3.47 22.29 -10.05
C ARG A 167 2.18 23.03 -10.43
N SER A 168 1.13 22.29 -10.78
CA SER A 168 -0.15 22.84 -11.22
C SER A 168 -0.88 23.58 -10.11
N LYS A 169 -1.49 24.72 -10.46
CA LYS A 169 -2.25 25.57 -9.52
C LYS A 169 -3.76 25.51 -9.72
N ARG A 170 -4.24 24.92 -10.82
CA ARG A 170 -5.68 24.76 -11.09
C ARG A 170 -6.14 23.35 -10.72
N PRO A 171 -7.33 23.16 -10.10
CA PRO A 171 -7.77 21.85 -9.64
C PRO A 171 -7.90 20.78 -10.73
N ASP A 172 -8.29 21.14 -11.94
CA ASP A 172 -8.33 20.26 -13.11
C ASP A 172 -6.92 19.83 -13.54
N MET A 173 -6.00 20.80 -13.66
CA MET A 173 -4.60 20.54 -14.01
C MET A 173 -3.86 19.72 -12.95
N VAL A 174 -4.15 19.94 -11.66
CA VAL A 174 -3.61 19.12 -10.56
C VAL A 174 -4.02 17.66 -10.69
N ARG A 175 -5.28 17.40 -11.08
CA ARG A 175 -5.75 16.01 -11.32
C ARG A 175 -5.03 15.39 -12.50
N GLN A 176 -4.85 16.14 -13.59
CA GLN A 176 -4.11 15.69 -14.77
C GLN A 176 -2.64 15.37 -14.43
N GLU A 177 -1.96 16.28 -13.72
CA GLU A 177 -0.57 16.09 -13.29
C GLU A 177 -0.44 14.83 -12.41
N LEU A 178 -1.35 14.64 -11.45
CA LEU A 178 -1.35 13.46 -10.61
C LEU A 178 -1.53 12.17 -11.42
N TRP A 179 -2.46 12.14 -12.37
CA TRP A 179 -2.60 10.99 -13.28
C TRP A 179 -1.34 10.74 -14.10
N GLY A 180 -0.68 11.80 -14.59
CA GLY A 180 0.59 11.69 -15.30
C GLY A 180 1.70 11.06 -14.45
N VAL A 181 1.80 11.47 -13.18
CA VAL A 181 2.76 10.90 -12.21
C VAL A 181 2.48 9.41 -11.99
N LEU A 182 1.22 9.02 -11.75
CA LEU A 182 0.85 7.62 -11.53
C LEU A 182 1.09 6.75 -12.78
N LEU A 183 0.84 7.30 -13.97
CA LEU A 183 1.09 6.60 -15.24
C LEU A 183 2.58 6.37 -15.47
N ALA A 184 3.40 7.40 -15.27
CA ALA A 184 4.86 7.30 -15.39
C ALA A 184 5.44 6.32 -14.34
N TYR A 185 4.92 6.34 -13.10
CA TYR A 185 5.29 5.37 -12.07
C TYR A 185 5.01 3.94 -12.51
N ASN A 186 3.79 3.70 -13.01
CA ASN A 186 3.38 2.38 -13.48
C ASN A 186 4.17 1.92 -14.71
N LEU A 187 4.54 2.82 -15.61
CA LEU A 187 5.39 2.51 -16.76
C LEU A 187 6.75 1.98 -16.28
N ILE A 188 7.44 2.70 -15.39
CA ILE A 188 8.71 2.26 -14.82
C ILE A 188 8.54 0.90 -14.12
N ARG A 189 7.51 0.75 -13.28
CA ARG A 189 7.21 -0.52 -12.59
C ARG A 189 6.90 -1.67 -13.53
N ARG A 190 6.28 -1.41 -14.68
CA ARG A 190 6.05 -2.41 -15.72
C ARG A 190 7.36 -2.89 -16.35
N ILE A 191 8.28 -1.98 -16.68
CA ILE A 191 9.59 -2.33 -17.25
C ILE A 191 10.43 -3.11 -16.24
N MET A 192 10.44 -2.68 -14.97
CA MET A 192 11.09 -3.43 -13.89
C MET A 192 10.51 -4.84 -13.73
N THR A 193 9.18 -4.98 -13.86
CA THR A 193 8.52 -6.30 -13.81
C THR A 193 8.97 -7.19 -14.97
N MET A 194 9.09 -6.64 -16.19
CA MET A 194 9.59 -7.37 -17.35
C MET A 194 11.03 -7.85 -17.14
N ALA A 195 11.90 -6.99 -16.61
CA ALA A 195 13.29 -7.35 -16.28
C ALA A 195 13.37 -8.46 -15.22
N ALA A 196 12.60 -8.32 -14.14
CA ALA A 196 12.59 -9.27 -13.02
C ALA A 196 12.06 -10.65 -13.42
N THR A 197 11.10 -10.72 -14.34
CA THR A 197 10.48 -11.97 -14.81
C THR A 197 11.50 -12.86 -15.52
N VAL A 198 12.47 -12.27 -16.23
CA VAL A 198 13.51 -13.01 -16.96
C VAL A 198 14.46 -13.76 -16.01
N THR A 199 14.65 -13.27 -14.79
CA THR A 199 15.68 -13.77 -13.85
C THR A 199 15.12 -14.38 -12.57
N GLY A 200 13.79 -14.52 -12.46
CA GLY A 200 13.12 -15.18 -11.34
C GLY A 200 13.18 -14.41 -10.01
N ILE A 201 13.52 -13.12 -10.04
CA ILE A 201 13.48 -12.24 -8.86
C ILE A 201 12.14 -11.51 -8.77
N TRP A 202 11.77 -11.07 -7.57
CA TRP A 202 10.57 -10.25 -7.42
C TRP A 202 10.82 -8.80 -7.85
N PRO A 203 9.90 -8.14 -8.58
CA PRO A 203 10.14 -6.78 -9.06
C PRO A 203 10.29 -5.73 -7.94
N ASN A 204 9.70 -5.96 -6.77
CA ASN A 204 9.88 -5.10 -5.59
C ASN A 204 11.28 -5.21 -4.95
N GLN A 205 12.10 -6.19 -5.37
CA GLN A 205 13.50 -6.31 -4.95
C GLN A 205 14.46 -5.45 -5.78
N LEU A 206 13.99 -4.83 -6.86
CA LEU A 206 14.79 -3.92 -7.69
C LEU A 206 14.72 -2.50 -7.15
N SER A 207 15.88 -1.81 -7.15
CA SER A 207 15.99 -0.40 -6.77
C SER A 207 15.18 0.46 -7.73
N PHE A 208 14.11 1.08 -7.23
CA PHE A 208 13.27 1.97 -8.05
C PHE A 208 14.05 3.19 -8.56
N SER A 209 14.90 3.81 -7.75
CA SER A 209 15.67 5.01 -8.12
C SER A 209 16.68 4.74 -9.24
N SER A 210 17.46 3.66 -9.11
CA SER A 210 18.42 3.26 -10.14
C SER A 210 17.69 2.84 -11.42
N SER A 211 16.58 2.11 -11.27
CA SER A 211 15.77 1.68 -12.42
C SER A 211 15.10 2.84 -13.14
N SER A 212 14.54 3.81 -12.41
CA SER A 212 13.92 4.98 -13.02
C SER A 212 14.92 5.80 -13.81
N MET A 213 16.15 5.98 -13.28
CA MET A 213 17.22 6.68 -13.99
C MET A 213 17.58 5.98 -15.31
N ALA A 214 17.78 4.66 -15.29
CA ALA A 214 18.09 3.89 -16.50
C ALA A 214 16.94 3.91 -17.54
N VAL A 215 15.69 3.80 -17.08
CA VAL A 215 14.50 3.88 -17.95
C VAL A 215 14.37 5.28 -18.58
N ILE A 216 14.57 6.35 -17.80
CA ILE A 216 14.55 7.72 -18.32
C ILE A 216 15.65 7.91 -19.34
N GLN A 217 16.88 7.46 -19.06
CA GLN A 217 18.00 7.53 -20.00
C GLN A 217 17.69 6.79 -21.32
N TYR A 218 17.08 5.62 -21.25
CA TYR A 218 16.65 4.88 -22.43
C TYR A 218 15.66 5.69 -23.28
N PHE A 219 14.58 6.21 -22.69
CA PHE A 219 13.59 6.99 -23.44
C PHE A 219 14.14 8.33 -23.96
N SER A 220 15.06 8.96 -23.24
CA SER A 220 15.73 10.18 -23.70
C SER A 220 16.69 9.95 -24.86
N SER A 221 17.18 8.71 -25.05
CA SER A 221 18.13 8.37 -26.13
C SER A 221 17.50 7.57 -27.28
N VAL A 222 16.28 7.05 -27.12
CA VAL A 222 15.65 6.21 -28.16
C VAL A 222 15.43 6.94 -29.49
N SER A 223 15.19 8.25 -29.47
CA SER A 223 14.95 9.07 -30.67
C SER A 223 16.20 9.30 -31.52
N ILE A 224 17.39 9.16 -30.93
CA ILE A 224 18.68 9.32 -31.62
C ILE A 224 19.31 7.98 -32.02
N MET A 225 18.69 6.85 -31.61
CA MET A 225 19.15 5.51 -31.98
C MET A 225 18.65 5.12 -33.37
N SER A 226 19.45 4.35 -34.11
CA SER A 226 18.97 3.70 -35.34
C SER A 226 17.82 2.74 -35.01
N PRO A 227 16.68 2.76 -35.75
CA PRO A 227 15.52 1.93 -35.43
C PRO A 227 15.81 0.42 -35.31
N GLY A 228 16.73 -0.10 -36.14
CA GLY A 228 17.15 -1.51 -36.09
C GLY A 228 17.84 -1.93 -34.77
N ASN A 229 18.40 -0.97 -34.02
CA ASN A 229 19.10 -1.22 -32.77
C ASN A 229 18.19 -1.12 -31.53
N ILE A 230 16.95 -0.62 -31.67
CA ILE A 230 16.00 -0.49 -30.55
C ILE A 230 15.84 -1.82 -29.78
N PRO A 231 15.65 -2.99 -30.44
CA PRO A 231 15.52 -4.26 -29.72
C PRO A 231 16.78 -4.68 -28.97
N ILE A 232 17.96 -4.24 -29.40
CA ILE A 232 19.24 -4.52 -28.73
C ILE A 232 19.34 -3.66 -27.46
N HIS A 233 19.10 -2.36 -27.58
CA HIS A 233 19.13 -1.43 -26.44
C HIS A 233 18.03 -1.75 -25.41
N TRP A 234 16.86 -2.20 -25.86
CA TRP A 234 15.80 -2.67 -24.98
C TRP A 234 16.24 -3.88 -24.14
N ARG A 235 16.84 -4.90 -24.77
CA ARG A 235 17.39 -6.06 -24.06
C ARG A 235 18.50 -5.65 -23.09
N HIS A 236 19.37 -4.73 -23.51
CA HIS A 236 20.41 -4.18 -22.64
C HIS A 236 19.82 -3.50 -21.41
N LEU A 237 18.79 -2.64 -21.57
CA LEU A 237 18.08 -2.03 -20.45
C LEU A 237 17.56 -3.08 -19.46
N LEU A 238 16.84 -4.10 -19.94
CA LEU A 238 16.28 -5.14 -19.07
C LEU A 238 17.38 -5.89 -18.29
N ASN A 239 18.49 -6.24 -18.95
CA ASN A 239 19.64 -6.89 -18.30
C ASN A 239 20.28 -5.99 -17.23
N THR A 240 20.43 -4.69 -17.53
CA THR A 240 20.96 -3.70 -16.59
C THR A 240 20.07 -3.55 -15.35
N LEU A 241 18.74 -3.53 -15.52
CA LEU A 241 17.81 -3.38 -14.39
C LEU A 241 17.96 -4.50 -13.35
N VAL A 242 18.27 -5.73 -13.79
CA VAL A 242 18.47 -6.87 -12.87
C VAL A 242 19.67 -6.65 -11.94
N LEU A 243 20.69 -5.92 -12.40
CA LEU A 243 21.87 -5.61 -11.60
C LEU A 243 21.55 -4.66 -10.43
N PHE A 244 20.43 -3.93 -10.50
CA PHE A 244 19.97 -3.04 -9.45
C PHE A 244 19.20 -3.75 -8.33
N LYS A 245 19.50 -5.03 -8.10
CA LYS A 245 18.92 -5.81 -6.99
C LYS A 245 19.33 -5.22 -5.65
N LEU A 246 18.33 -4.93 -4.82
CA LEU A 246 18.54 -4.44 -3.46
C LEU A 246 19.08 -5.57 -2.57
N PRO A 247 19.91 -5.23 -1.57
CA PRO A 247 20.31 -6.20 -0.55
C PRO A 247 19.09 -6.67 0.26
N ALA A 248 19.26 -7.80 0.96
CA ALA A 248 18.23 -8.31 1.85
C ALA A 248 17.78 -7.25 2.87
N ARG A 249 16.48 -7.29 3.20
CA ARG A 249 15.90 -6.32 4.15
C ARG A 249 16.50 -6.53 5.53
N ARG A 250 17.01 -5.45 6.11
CA ARG A 250 17.58 -5.44 7.46
C ARG A 250 16.47 -5.56 8.51
N GLU A 251 16.45 -6.67 9.26
CA GLU A 251 15.44 -6.95 10.28
C GLU A 251 15.71 -6.29 11.65
N ASP A 252 16.93 -5.82 11.84
CA ASP A 252 17.46 -5.21 13.07
C ASP A 252 17.20 -3.70 13.14
N ARG A 253 16.79 -3.08 12.04
CA ARG A 253 16.59 -1.63 11.94
C ARG A 253 15.44 -1.16 12.84
N ARG A 254 15.78 -0.49 13.94
CA ARG A 254 14.82 0.11 14.88
C ARG A 254 14.90 1.63 14.81
N TYR A 255 13.76 2.26 14.55
CA TYR A 255 13.58 3.71 14.66
C TYR A 255 12.70 4.00 15.88
N PRO A 256 13.28 4.15 17.08
CA PRO A 256 12.49 4.52 18.25
C PRO A 256 11.76 5.82 17.94
N ARG A 257 10.44 5.83 18.19
CA ARG A 257 9.66 7.06 18.03
C ARG A 257 10.02 7.99 19.17
N TRP A 258 10.57 9.14 18.85
CA TRP A 258 10.81 10.21 19.79
C TRP A 258 9.60 11.16 19.77
N VAL A 259 9.15 11.59 20.95
CA VAL A 259 8.21 12.70 21.05
C VAL A 259 8.95 13.93 20.56
N LYS A 260 8.54 14.48 19.42
CA LYS A 260 9.03 15.80 19.01
C LYS A 260 8.56 16.80 20.08
N PRO A 261 9.46 17.59 20.68
CA PRO A 261 9.04 18.63 21.63
C PRO A 261 8.02 19.54 20.94
N LYS A 262 7.01 19.99 21.70
CA LYS A 262 6.05 20.97 21.18
C LYS A 262 6.83 22.21 20.73
N PRO A 263 6.59 22.73 19.51
CA PRO A 263 7.20 23.98 19.10
C PRO A 263 6.83 25.07 20.12
N SER A 264 7.85 25.69 20.71
CA SER A 264 7.65 26.79 21.65
C SER A 264 7.04 27.99 20.91
N LYS A 265 6.03 28.63 21.51
CA LYS A 265 5.43 29.87 20.99
C LYS A 265 6.46 31.00 20.90
N TYR A 266 7.49 30.94 21.74
CA TYR A 266 8.55 31.93 21.81
C TYR A 266 9.91 31.29 21.51
N PRO A 267 10.83 32.00 20.84
CA PRO A 267 12.19 31.50 20.65
C PRO A 267 12.82 31.17 22.01
N HIS A 268 13.53 30.05 22.08
CA HIS A 268 14.32 29.73 23.26
C HIS A 268 15.38 30.82 23.44
N LYS A 269 15.39 31.47 24.60
CA LYS A 269 16.43 32.43 24.98
C LYS A 269 17.77 31.68 24.96
N LYS A 270 18.55 31.86 23.90
CA LYS A 270 19.93 31.33 23.85
C LYS A 270 20.68 32.01 25.00
N LYS A 271 21.17 31.23 25.97
CA LYS A 271 22.00 31.75 27.07
C LYS A 271 23.29 32.44 26.59
N ASN A 272 23.64 32.28 25.30
CA ASN A 272 24.84 32.85 24.68
C ASN A 272 24.50 33.76 23.48
N ALA A 273 23.50 34.64 23.61
CA ALA A 273 23.55 35.88 22.84
C ALA A 273 24.43 36.83 23.65
N SER A 274 25.74 36.80 23.37
CA SER A 274 26.64 37.85 23.81
C SER A 274 26.07 39.18 23.35
N GLN A 275 25.55 39.97 24.30
CA GLN A 275 25.43 41.39 24.14
C GLN A 275 26.85 41.95 24.08
N LEU A 276 27.41 42.03 22.89
CA LEU A 276 28.61 42.83 22.65
C LEU A 276 28.46 43.51 21.28
N ASN A 277 28.17 44.81 21.40
CA ASN A 277 28.24 45.93 20.45
C ASN A 277 27.32 45.91 19.23
#